data_AF-A0A9D9I8N2-F1
#
_entry.id   AF-A0A9D9I8N2-F1
#
_cell.length_a   1.000
_cell.length_b   1.000
_cell.length_c   1.000
_cell.angle_alpha   90.00
_cell.angle_beta   90.00
_cell.angle_gamma   90.00
#
_symmetry.space_group_name_H-M   'P 1'
#
loop_
_entity.id
_entity.type
_entity.pdbx_description
1 polymer ?
#
loop_
_entity_poly.entity_id
_entity_poly.type
_entity_poly.pdbx_seq_one_letter_code
_entity_poly.pdbx_strand_id
1 'polypeptide(L)'
;MEKKETSQQQLAKIQDAALMEAQNKFISACQQAQGLEITDNMGAAFLAANVVNSLRDALTDEVMKRVFMPLMNKKIGFLTDRDPSRPTKDGKAITPYPVDVVRNCIIDAAFIGLLPTGNQFNIIAGVMYPTKEGYTALLKKIGVKYIIQKTPMQDISEKCAAVSCKVSYSFNGENNSFSIIATIKKDSYSSMDQILGKAERKAKKALFEYITGCDFGDADEQSGMPDIDDQTSTQQKVQAKIEKIRNSGKEPDRLL
;
A
#
# COMPACT_ATOMS: atom_id res chain seq x y z
N MET A 1 -1.00 23.15 -49.91
CA MET A 1 -1.65 23.70 -48.69
C MET A 1 -1.20 22.84 -47.50
N GLU A 2 -0.10 23.20 -46.87
CA GLU A 2 0.23 22.66 -45.53
C GLU A 2 -0.77 23.25 -44.53
N LYS A 3 -1.59 22.39 -43.92
CA LYS A 3 -2.42 22.80 -42.79
C LYS A 3 -1.47 23.20 -41.67
N LYS A 4 -1.36 24.51 -41.39
CA LYS A 4 -0.73 25.01 -40.16
C LYS A 4 -1.52 24.42 -38.99
N GLU A 5 -0.91 23.51 -38.25
CA GLU A 5 -1.46 22.98 -37.01
C GLU A 5 -1.70 24.13 -36.03
N THR A 6 -2.88 24.15 -35.41
CA THR A 6 -3.23 25.20 -34.45
C THR A 6 -2.39 25.05 -33.18
N SER A 7 -2.10 26.15 -32.48
CA SER A 7 -1.27 26.13 -31.26
C SER A 7 -1.77 25.13 -30.21
N GLN A 8 -3.09 24.87 -30.15
CA GLN A 8 -3.70 23.86 -29.29
C GLN A 8 -3.34 22.41 -29.68
N GLN A 9 -3.24 22.11 -30.98
CA GLN A 9 -2.84 20.80 -31.48
C GLN A 9 -1.34 20.54 -31.23
N GLN A 10 -0.51 21.58 -31.35
CA GLN A 10 0.91 21.49 -31.02
C GLN A 10 1.13 21.29 -29.51
N LEU A 11 0.39 22.01 -28.67
CA LEU A 11 0.41 21.82 -27.20
C LEU A 11 -0.04 20.42 -26.79
N ALA A 12 -1.08 19.86 -27.41
CA ALA A 12 -1.54 18.49 -27.15
C ALA A 12 -0.47 17.45 -27.50
N LYS A 13 0.19 17.57 -28.66
CA LYS A 13 1.27 16.66 -29.06
C LYS A 13 2.49 16.72 -28.14
N ILE A 14 2.88 17.92 -27.70
CA ILE A 14 3.99 18.09 -26.74
C ILE A 14 3.65 17.43 -25.40
N GLN A 15 2.40 17.56 -24.95
CA GLN A 15 1.92 16.90 -23.73
C GLN A 15 1.85 15.36 -23.88
N ASP A 16 1.44 14.85 -25.04
CA ASP A 16 1.42 13.40 -25.31
C ASP A 16 2.84 12.82 -25.38
N ALA A 17 3.79 13.55 -25.95
CA ALA A 17 5.20 13.16 -25.96
C ALA A 17 5.80 13.12 -24.55
N ALA A 18 5.49 14.10 -23.70
CA ALA A 18 5.92 14.12 -22.31
C ALA A 18 5.33 12.95 -21.50
N LEU A 19 4.06 12.60 -21.76
CA LEU A 19 3.41 11.45 -21.13
C LEU A 19 4.07 10.12 -21.54
N MET A 20 4.42 9.99 -22.82
CA MET A 20 5.13 8.82 -23.34
C MET A 20 6.53 8.69 -22.74
N GLU A 21 7.25 9.81 -22.59
CA GLU A 21 8.54 9.84 -21.92
C GLU A 21 8.43 9.41 -20.45
N ALA A 22 7.44 9.93 -19.74
CA ALA A 22 7.15 9.54 -18.35
C ALA A 22 6.81 8.05 -18.24
N GLN A 23 6.01 7.51 -19.17
CA GLN A 23 5.70 6.08 -19.23
C GLN A 23 6.97 5.24 -19.39
N ASN A 24 7.86 5.60 -20.31
CA ASN A 24 9.11 4.88 -20.55
C ASN A 24 10.02 4.90 -19.32
N LYS A 25 10.15 6.07 -18.66
CA LYS A 25 10.89 6.22 -17.39
C LYS A 25 10.31 5.34 -16.30
N PHE A 26 8.98 5.33 -16.15
CA PHE A 26 8.29 4.51 -15.17
C PHE A 26 8.50 3.01 -15.40
N ILE A 27 8.36 2.54 -16.64
CA ILE A 27 8.60 1.13 -17.01
C ILE A 27 10.05 0.73 -16.69
N SER A 28 11.03 1.55 -17.07
CA SER A 28 12.44 1.27 -16.81
C SER A 28 12.73 1.18 -15.30
N ALA A 29 12.17 2.09 -14.50
CA ALA A 29 12.36 2.07 -13.06
C ALA A 29 11.69 0.85 -12.40
N CYS A 30 10.50 0.46 -12.86
CA CYS A 30 9.83 -0.77 -12.41
C CYS A 30 10.63 -2.04 -12.74
N GLN A 31 11.31 -2.09 -13.89
CA GLN A 31 12.17 -3.21 -14.26
C GLN A 31 13.41 -3.29 -13.35
N GLN A 32 14.03 -2.14 -13.05
CA GLN A 32 15.15 -2.07 -12.10
C GLN A 32 14.73 -2.49 -10.68
N ALA A 33 13.53 -2.08 -10.24
CA ALA A 33 12.96 -2.49 -8.96
C ALA A 33 12.85 -4.01 -8.82
N GLN A 34 12.43 -4.68 -9.89
CA GLN A 34 12.24 -6.14 -9.92
C GLN A 34 13.56 -6.91 -10.01
N GLY A 35 14.65 -6.28 -10.44
CA GLY A 35 15.97 -6.87 -10.58
C GLY A 35 16.88 -6.69 -9.36
N LEU A 36 16.37 -6.16 -8.24
CA LEU A 36 17.09 -6.02 -6.98
C LEU A 36 17.24 -7.38 -6.26
N GLU A 37 17.92 -8.34 -6.90
CA GLU A 37 18.38 -9.57 -6.26
C GLU A 37 19.91 -9.61 -6.27
N ILE A 38 20.50 -9.72 -5.08
CA ILE A 38 21.92 -9.98 -4.78
C ILE A 38 22.87 -8.81 -5.12
N THR A 39 22.96 -7.82 -4.22
CA THR A 39 24.16 -6.96 -4.09
C THR A 39 24.38 -6.59 -2.62
N ASP A 40 25.63 -6.30 -2.26
CA ASP A 40 26.07 -5.92 -0.92
C ASP A 40 25.15 -4.85 -0.30
N ASN A 41 24.85 -4.95 1.01
CA ASN A 41 23.64 -4.37 1.63
C ASN A 41 23.50 -2.84 1.44
N MET A 42 24.63 -2.12 1.31
CA MET A 42 24.65 -0.68 1.03
C MET A 42 24.42 -0.33 -0.45
N GLY A 43 24.93 -1.16 -1.37
CA GLY A 43 24.72 -0.99 -2.81
C GLY A 43 23.26 -1.24 -3.19
N ALA A 44 22.63 -2.26 -2.61
CA ALA A 44 21.21 -2.54 -2.78
C ALA A 44 20.33 -1.37 -2.27
N ALA A 45 20.67 -0.79 -1.11
CA ALA A 45 19.95 0.36 -0.57
C ALA A 45 20.06 1.61 -1.47
N PHE A 46 21.25 1.89 -2.01
CA PHE A 46 21.46 3.01 -2.93
C PHE A 46 20.71 2.83 -4.24
N LEU A 47 20.72 1.62 -4.81
CA LEU A 47 19.95 1.28 -6.01
C LEU A 47 18.45 1.43 -5.75
N ALA A 48 17.94 0.92 -4.63
CA ALA A 48 16.54 1.08 -4.24
C ALA A 48 16.15 2.57 -4.12
N ALA A 49 16.98 3.40 -3.47
CA ALA A 49 16.74 4.84 -3.35
C ALA A 49 16.71 5.54 -4.73
N ASN A 50 17.60 5.17 -5.64
CA ASN A 50 17.61 5.71 -7.01
C ASN A 50 16.38 5.30 -7.81
N VAL A 51 15.89 4.07 -7.63
CA VAL A 51 14.65 3.60 -8.25
C VAL A 51 13.46 4.39 -7.72
N VAL A 52 13.37 4.63 -6.40
CA VAL A 52 12.33 5.50 -5.82
C VAL A 52 12.36 6.89 -6.45
N ASN A 53 13.55 7.50 -6.55
CA ASN A 53 13.69 8.83 -7.15
C ASN A 53 13.29 8.83 -8.63
N SER A 54 13.72 7.82 -9.39
CA SER A 54 13.35 7.67 -10.80
C SER A 54 11.84 7.51 -10.99
N LEU A 55 11.17 6.77 -10.10
CA LEU A 55 9.71 6.65 -10.10
C LEU A 55 9.04 7.98 -9.74
N ARG A 56 9.58 8.75 -8.77
CA ARG A 56 9.06 10.09 -8.45
C ARG A 56 9.17 11.05 -9.63
N ASP A 57 10.30 11.05 -10.31
CA ASP A 57 10.56 11.88 -11.48
C ASP A 57 9.65 11.51 -12.66
N ALA A 58 9.34 10.22 -12.82
CA ALA A 58 8.37 9.76 -13.81
C ALA A 58 6.93 10.13 -13.45
N LEU A 59 6.58 10.10 -12.15
CA LEU A 59 5.25 10.40 -11.63
C LEU A 59 5.06 11.89 -11.31
N THR A 60 5.29 12.75 -12.31
CA THR A 60 5.10 14.20 -12.18
C THR A 60 3.66 14.55 -11.75
N ASP A 61 3.44 15.76 -11.23
CA ASP A 61 2.09 16.23 -10.88
C ASP A 61 1.10 16.12 -12.04
N GLU A 62 1.55 16.38 -13.28
CA GLU A 62 0.72 16.26 -14.47
C GLU A 62 0.34 14.80 -14.77
N VAL A 63 1.32 13.89 -14.72
CA VAL A 63 1.08 12.44 -14.91
C VAL A 63 0.12 11.93 -13.84
N MET A 64 0.37 12.26 -12.58
CA MET A 64 -0.52 11.90 -11.48
C MET A 64 -1.94 12.40 -11.73
N LYS A 65 -2.11 13.68 -12.05
CA LYS A 65 -3.42 14.30 -12.28
C LYS A 65 -4.18 13.68 -13.45
N ARG A 66 -3.51 13.36 -14.55
CA ARG A 66 -4.16 12.84 -15.77
C ARG A 66 -4.38 11.33 -15.77
N VAL A 67 -3.46 10.56 -15.18
CA VAL A 67 -3.45 9.10 -15.32
C VAL A 67 -3.95 8.41 -14.06
N PHE A 68 -3.38 8.75 -12.90
CA PHE A 68 -3.56 7.93 -11.69
C PHE A 68 -4.62 8.48 -10.74
N MET A 69 -4.71 9.80 -10.56
CA MET A 69 -5.74 10.41 -9.72
C MET A 69 -7.18 10.08 -10.18
N PRO A 70 -7.49 9.96 -11.49
CA PRO A 70 -8.81 9.51 -11.93
C PRO A 70 -9.18 8.07 -11.53
N LEU A 71 -8.19 7.24 -11.17
CA LEU A 71 -8.39 5.86 -10.72
C LEU A 71 -8.75 5.77 -9.23
N MET A 72 -8.46 6.82 -8.45
CA MET A 72 -8.73 6.87 -7.02
C MET A 72 -10.23 6.79 -6.74
N ASN A 73 -10.61 5.91 -5.81
CA ASN A 73 -12.00 5.62 -5.43
C ASN A 73 -12.85 5.06 -6.59
N LYS A 74 -12.21 4.41 -7.58
CA LYS A 74 -12.89 3.70 -8.67
C LYS A 74 -12.65 2.21 -8.57
N LYS A 75 -13.69 1.40 -8.86
CA LYS A 75 -13.59 -0.07 -8.87
C LYS A 75 -12.51 -0.59 -9.82
N ILE A 76 -12.31 0.07 -10.97
CA ILE A 76 -11.28 -0.31 -11.94
C ILE A 76 -9.87 0.10 -11.49
N GLY A 77 -9.78 1.07 -10.57
CA GLY A 77 -8.54 1.60 -10.02
C GLY A 77 -8.21 0.98 -8.66
N PHE A 78 -8.13 1.84 -7.64
CA PHE A 78 -7.93 1.48 -6.25
C PHE A 78 -8.92 2.25 -5.35
N LEU A 79 -9.27 1.66 -4.21
CA LEU A 79 -10.14 2.30 -3.22
C LEU A 79 -9.30 2.95 -2.11
N THR A 80 -9.89 3.96 -1.47
CA THR A 80 -9.29 4.61 -0.31
C THR A 80 -10.29 4.68 0.85
N ASP A 81 -9.78 4.77 2.07
CA ASP A 81 -10.59 5.11 3.26
C ASP A 81 -11.02 6.59 3.31
N ARG A 82 -10.55 7.41 2.35
CA ARG A 82 -10.91 8.82 2.18
C ARG A 82 -11.76 9.08 0.93
N ASP A 83 -12.78 8.25 0.70
CA ASP A 83 -13.72 8.40 -0.42
C ASP A 83 -14.80 9.46 -0.11
N PRO A 84 -14.85 10.60 -0.85
CA PRO A 84 -15.86 11.65 -0.61
C PRO A 84 -17.30 11.19 -0.85
N SER A 85 -17.50 10.11 -1.63
CA SER A 85 -18.83 9.55 -1.85
C SER A 85 -19.38 8.77 -0.65
N ARG A 86 -18.55 8.56 0.38
CA ARG A 86 -18.89 7.84 1.61
C ARG A 86 -18.72 8.75 2.81
N PRO A 87 -19.70 9.61 3.14
CA PRO A 87 -19.60 10.51 4.29
C PRO A 87 -19.41 9.73 5.59
N THR A 88 -18.72 10.34 6.56
CA THR A 88 -18.58 9.74 7.89
C THR A 88 -19.94 9.62 8.59
N LYS A 89 -20.00 8.85 9.68
CA LYS A 89 -21.22 8.75 10.51
C LYS A 89 -21.76 10.11 10.96
N ASP A 90 -20.87 11.10 11.09
CA ASP A 90 -21.20 12.48 11.49
C ASP A 90 -21.59 13.38 10.30
N GLY A 91 -21.71 12.83 9.09
CA GLY A 91 -22.05 13.57 7.89
C GLY A 91 -20.95 14.51 7.40
N LYS A 92 -19.73 14.43 7.96
CA LYS A 92 -18.62 15.29 7.54
C LYS A 92 -18.11 14.88 6.17
N ALA A 93 -17.90 15.88 5.32
CA ALA A 93 -17.25 15.70 4.03
C ALA A 93 -15.82 15.19 4.24
N ILE A 94 -15.48 14.09 3.56
CA ILE A 94 -14.14 13.52 3.62
C ILE A 94 -13.30 14.13 2.49
N THR A 95 -12.13 14.65 2.86
CA THR A 95 -11.16 15.16 1.88
C THR A 95 -10.35 13.99 1.33
N PRO A 96 -10.28 13.77 0.00
CA PRO A 96 -9.44 12.75 -0.60
C PRO A 96 -7.97 12.88 -0.23
N TYR A 97 -7.20 11.80 -0.40
CA TYR A 97 -5.74 11.90 -0.30
C TYR A 97 -5.16 12.85 -1.36
N PRO A 98 -4.15 13.65 -0.97
CA PRO A 98 -3.45 14.52 -1.90
C PRO A 98 -2.52 13.72 -2.84
N VAL A 99 -2.08 14.38 -3.91
CA VAL A 99 -1.30 13.77 -5.01
C VAL A 99 -0.02 13.10 -4.52
N ASP A 100 0.68 13.70 -3.56
CA ASP A 100 1.92 13.20 -2.97
C ASP A 100 1.72 11.88 -2.21
N VAL A 101 0.63 11.77 -1.43
CA VAL A 101 0.29 10.51 -0.73
C VAL A 101 -0.04 9.41 -1.72
N VAL A 102 -0.86 9.72 -2.73
CA VAL A 102 -1.21 8.75 -3.78
C VAL A 102 0.03 8.33 -4.58
N ARG A 103 0.93 9.28 -4.90
CA ARG A 103 2.19 9.01 -5.59
C ARG A 103 3.06 8.04 -4.81
N ASN A 104 3.29 8.29 -3.52
CA ASN A 104 4.09 7.39 -2.68
C ASN A 104 3.47 5.98 -2.63
N CYS A 105 2.14 5.88 -2.50
CA CYS A 105 1.48 4.58 -2.50
C CYS A 105 1.63 3.81 -3.83
N ILE A 106 1.60 4.52 -4.97
CA ILE A 106 1.84 3.92 -6.29
C ILE A 106 3.28 3.42 -6.41
N ILE A 107 4.25 4.16 -5.87
CA ILE A 107 5.65 3.75 -5.83
C ILE A 107 5.79 2.47 -5.02
N ASP A 108 5.24 2.44 -3.80
CA ASP A 108 5.27 1.25 -2.93
C ASP A 108 4.64 0.03 -3.62
N ALA A 109 3.48 0.23 -4.27
CA ALA A 109 2.82 -0.82 -5.03
C ALA A 109 3.68 -1.32 -6.20
N ALA A 110 4.31 -0.42 -6.95
CA ALA A 110 5.15 -0.75 -8.08
C ALA A 110 6.37 -1.57 -7.67
N PHE A 111 6.97 -1.26 -6.50
CA PHE A 111 8.12 -2.00 -5.96
C PHE A 111 7.84 -3.48 -5.75
N ILE A 112 6.65 -3.81 -5.25
CA ILE A 112 6.26 -5.20 -5.03
C ILE A 112 5.57 -5.84 -6.25
N GLY A 113 5.40 -5.07 -7.34
CA GLY A 113 4.83 -5.54 -8.59
C GLY A 113 3.30 -5.50 -8.67
N LEU A 114 2.64 -4.66 -7.86
CA LEU A 114 1.22 -4.38 -7.94
C LEU A 114 0.92 -3.22 -8.90
N LEU A 115 -0.30 -3.18 -9.41
CA LEU A 115 -0.79 -2.15 -10.33
C LEU A 115 -1.84 -1.23 -9.66
N PRO A 116 -1.92 0.06 -10.04
CA PRO A 116 -2.99 0.98 -9.61
C PRO A 116 -4.35 0.68 -10.26
N THR A 117 -4.48 -0.44 -10.96
CA THR A 117 -5.69 -0.90 -11.63
C THR A 117 -6.04 -2.31 -11.22
N GLY A 118 -7.31 -2.68 -11.35
CA GLY A 118 -7.80 -4.01 -10.99
C GLY A 118 -7.91 -4.22 -9.49
N ASN A 119 -8.02 -3.12 -8.71
CA ASN A 119 -8.13 -3.15 -7.26
C ASN A 119 -7.00 -3.94 -6.58
N GLN A 120 -5.77 -3.89 -7.10
CA GLN A 120 -4.66 -4.70 -6.58
C GLN A 120 -4.08 -4.15 -5.28
N PHE A 121 -4.13 -2.85 -5.06
CA PHE A 121 -3.88 -2.24 -3.76
C PHE A 121 -4.99 -1.23 -3.44
N ASN A 122 -5.11 -0.86 -2.17
CA ASN A 122 -5.91 0.25 -1.67
C ASN A 122 -5.03 1.21 -0.87
N ILE A 123 -5.51 2.42 -0.60
CA ILE A 123 -4.85 3.34 0.32
C ILE A 123 -5.67 3.41 1.61
N ILE A 124 -5.06 3.01 2.72
CA ILE A 124 -5.71 2.99 4.03
C ILE A 124 -4.79 3.75 4.98
N ALA A 125 -5.32 4.74 5.70
CA ALA A 125 -4.53 5.59 6.59
C ALA A 125 -3.25 6.17 5.95
N GLY A 126 -3.33 6.51 4.65
CA GLY A 126 -2.24 7.12 3.88
C GLY A 126 -1.14 6.16 3.43
N VAL A 127 -1.29 4.85 3.65
CA VAL A 127 -0.31 3.83 3.23
C VAL A 127 -0.89 2.87 2.19
N MET A 128 -0.02 2.33 1.34
CA MET A 128 -0.37 1.32 0.34
C MET A 128 -0.70 -0.02 1.01
N TYR A 129 -1.83 -0.60 0.64
CA TYR A 129 -2.33 -1.84 1.21
C TYR A 129 -2.67 -2.88 0.12
N PRO A 130 -1.93 -3.99 0.02
CA PRO A 130 -2.24 -5.05 -0.93
C PRO A 130 -3.61 -5.69 -0.65
N THR A 131 -4.44 -5.81 -1.69
CA THR A 131 -5.77 -6.43 -1.58
C THR A 131 -5.71 -7.94 -1.85
N LYS A 132 -6.86 -8.61 -1.75
CA LYS A 132 -7.03 -9.99 -2.19
C LYS A 132 -6.70 -10.16 -3.68
N GLU A 133 -7.12 -9.22 -4.51
CA GLU A 133 -6.81 -9.19 -5.95
C GLU A 133 -5.32 -8.93 -6.20
N GLY A 134 -4.68 -8.09 -5.38
CA GLY A 134 -3.25 -7.84 -5.42
C GLY A 134 -2.42 -9.10 -5.18
N TYR A 135 -2.64 -9.79 -4.06
CA TYR A 135 -1.95 -11.06 -3.82
C TYR A 135 -2.28 -12.13 -4.86
N THR A 136 -3.49 -12.09 -5.45
CA THR A 136 -3.81 -12.97 -6.58
C THR A 136 -2.92 -12.68 -7.79
N ALA A 137 -2.72 -11.39 -8.13
CA ALA A 137 -1.85 -10.98 -9.21
C ALA A 137 -0.38 -11.36 -8.93
N LEU A 138 0.10 -11.15 -7.71
CA LEU A 138 1.46 -11.51 -7.28
C LEU A 138 1.71 -13.02 -7.37
N LEU A 139 0.85 -13.84 -6.76
CA LEU A 139 0.94 -15.30 -6.80
C LEU A 139 0.88 -15.84 -8.24
N LYS A 140 0.03 -15.24 -9.09
CA LYS A 140 -0.05 -15.58 -10.51
C LYS A 140 1.25 -15.23 -11.23
N LYS A 141 1.85 -14.07 -10.94
CA LYS A 141 3.11 -13.61 -11.56
C LYS A 141 4.26 -14.57 -11.28
N ILE A 142 4.35 -15.11 -10.06
CA ILE A 142 5.37 -16.11 -9.68
C ILE A 142 4.96 -17.55 -10.05
N GLY A 143 3.84 -17.77 -10.75
CA GLY A 143 3.46 -19.08 -11.27
C GLY A 143 2.86 -20.05 -10.24
N VAL A 144 2.40 -19.57 -9.09
CA VAL A 144 1.81 -20.41 -8.04
C VAL A 144 0.36 -20.71 -8.36
N LYS A 145 0.00 -22.00 -8.38
CA LYS A 145 -1.39 -22.45 -8.43
C LYS A 145 -1.84 -22.83 -7.04
N TYR A 146 -3.03 -22.40 -6.62
CA TYR A 146 -3.49 -22.65 -5.26
C TYR A 146 -5.01 -22.77 -5.15
N ILE A 147 -5.45 -23.41 -4.07
CA ILE A 147 -6.83 -23.52 -3.63
C ILE A 147 -6.86 -23.18 -2.14
N ILE A 148 -7.79 -22.32 -1.74
CA ILE A 148 -7.99 -21.94 -0.33
C ILE A 148 -9.38 -22.41 0.09
N GLN A 149 -9.41 -23.40 0.98
CA GLN A 149 -10.64 -23.83 1.65
C GLN A 149 -10.82 -23.01 2.93
N LYS A 150 -11.95 -22.32 3.03
CA LYS A 150 -12.27 -21.42 4.16
C LYS A 150 -13.39 -22.06 4.98
N THR A 151 -13.12 -22.32 6.24
CA THR A 151 -14.09 -22.89 7.18
C THR A 151 -14.27 -21.91 8.33
N PRO A 152 -15.45 -21.25 8.44
CA PRO A 152 -15.79 -20.45 9.62
C PRO A 152 -15.65 -21.30 10.88
N MET A 153 -15.04 -20.73 11.91
CA MET A 153 -14.90 -21.36 13.21
C MET A 153 -15.85 -20.69 14.21
N GLN A 154 -15.92 -21.25 15.42
CA GLN A 154 -16.53 -20.53 16.52
C GLN A 154 -15.77 -19.22 16.74
N ASP A 155 -16.52 -18.13 16.87
CA ASP A 155 -15.96 -16.80 17.15
C ASP A 155 -15.08 -16.86 18.41
N ILE A 156 -13.90 -16.23 18.36
CA ILE A 156 -13.00 -16.12 19.52
C ILE A 156 -13.62 -15.22 20.59
N SER A 157 -14.35 -14.19 20.15
CA SER A 157 -15.16 -13.32 21.00
C SER A 157 -16.26 -12.65 20.18
N GLU A 158 -17.19 -11.95 20.83
CA GLU A 158 -18.27 -11.21 20.16
C GLU A 158 -17.78 -10.24 19.06
N LYS A 159 -16.53 -9.75 19.19
CA LYS A 159 -15.90 -8.78 18.28
C LYS A 159 -14.83 -9.40 17.39
N CYS A 160 -14.60 -10.71 17.45
CA CYS A 160 -13.53 -11.37 16.70
C CYS A 160 -13.99 -12.71 16.12
N ALA A 161 -14.10 -12.75 14.80
CA ALA A 161 -14.35 -13.96 14.05
C ALA A 161 -13.03 -14.71 13.81
N ALA A 162 -13.11 -16.04 13.79
CA ALA A 162 -12.03 -16.90 13.36
C ALA A 162 -12.44 -17.69 12.12
N VAL A 163 -11.54 -17.75 11.13
CA VAL A 163 -11.72 -18.55 9.92
C VAL A 163 -10.48 -19.40 9.71
N SER A 164 -10.66 -20.72 9.71
CA SER A 164 -9.61 -21.65 9.32
C SER A 164 -9.47 -21.61 7.81
N CYS A 165 -8.26 -21.36 7.32
CA CYS A 165 -7.93 -21.34 5.91
C CYS A 165 -6.92 -22.43 5.61
N LYS A 166 -7.35 -23.51 4.97
CA LYS A 166 -6.46 -24.55 4.45
C LYS A 166 -6.01 -24.15 3.04
N VAL A 167 -4.73 -23.87 2.90
CA VAL A 167 -4.09 -23.48 1.64
C VAL A 167 -3.42 -24.71 1.06
N SER A 168 -3.84 -25.13 -0.13
CA SER A 168 -3.18 -26.16 -0.92
C SER A 168 -2.61 -25.51 -2.17
N TYR A 169 -1.33 -25.69 -2.46
CA TYR A 169 -0.67 -25.00 -3.56
C TYR A 169 0.35 -25.88 -4.29
N SER A 170 0.63 -25.49 -5.53
CA SER A 170 1.64 -26.10 -6.39
C SER A 170 2.62 -25.02 -6.84
N PHE A 171 3.90 -25.25 -6.59
CA PHE A 171 4.99 -24.35 -6.94
C PHE A 171 6.23 -25.18 -7.31
N ASN A 172 6.90 -24.83 -8.41
CA ASN A 172 8.07 -25.56 -8.93
C ASN A 172 7.88 -27.09 -9.09
N GLY A 173 6.65 -27.54 -9.36
CA GLY A 173 6.32 -28.96 -9.54
C GLY A 173 6.01 -29.72 -8.25
N GLU A 174 6.15 -29.09 -7.09
CA GLU A 174 5.81 -29.67 -5.80
C GLU A 174 4.41 -29.26 -5.36
N ASN A 175 3.68 -30.20 -4.74
CA ASN A 175 2.38 -29.94 -4.14
C ASN A 175 2.52 -29.92 -2.63
N ASN A 176 2.14 -28.81 -2.02
CA ASN A 176 2.26 -28.58 -0.59
C ASN A 176 0.96 -28.02 -0.03
N SER A 177 0.79 -28.11 1.30
CA SER A 177 -0.35 -27.50 1.97
C SER A 177 0.00 -27.07 3.39
N PHE A 178 -0.63 -26.00 3.85
CA PHE A 178 -0.61 -25.58 5.24
C PHE A 178 -1.95 -24.96 5.62
N SER A 179 -2.17 -24.77 6.92
CA SER A 179 -3.38 -24.13 7.43
C SER A 179 -3.00 -22.91 8.25
N ILE A 180 -3.78 -21.85 8.12
CA ILE A 180 -3.70 -20.68 8.99
C ILE A 180 -5.07 -20.42 9.61
N ILE A 181 -5.08 -19.84 10.82
CA ILE A 181 -6.29 -19.32 11.44
C ILE A 181 -6.28 -17.81 11.26
N ALA A 182 -7.16 -17.30 10.41
CA ALA A 182 -7.33 -15.88 10.23
C ALA A 182 -8.27 -15.34 11.31
N THR A 183 -7.75 -14.43 12.13
CA THR A 183 -8.55 -13.66 13.11
C THR A 183 -8.98 -12.35 12.49
N ILE A 184 -10.28 -12.06 12.51
CA ILE A 184 -10.87 -10.87 11.88
C ILE A 184 -11.72 -10.13 12.90
N LYS A 185 -11.43 -8.84 13.09
CA LYS A 185 -12.26 -7.95 13.90
C LYS A 185 -13.62 -7.75 13.22
N LYS A 186 -14.69 -7.97 13.97
CA LYS A 186 -16.07 -7.71 13.55
C LYS A 186 -16.43 -6.26 13.91
N ASP A 187 -17.00 -5.56 12.96
CA ASP A 187 -17.74 -4.33 13.18
C ASP A 187 -19.25 -4.57 13.02
N SER A 188 -20.08 -3.58 13.36
CA SER A 188 -21.54 -3.67 13.27
C SER A 188 -22.06 -3.93 11.84
N TYR A 189 -21.19 -3.88 10.83
CA TYR A 189 -21.53 -4.05 9.42
C TYR A 189 -20.85 -5.28 8.79
N SER A 190 -20.14 -6.09 9.58
CA SER A 190 -19.34 -7.22 9.10
C SER A 190 -20.23 -8.37 8.64
N SER A 191 -20.49 -8.43 7.33
CA SER A 191 -21.16 -9.59 6.74
C SER A 191 -20.23 -10.80 6.68
N MET A 192 -20.81 -12.00 6.61
CA MET A 192 -20.03 -13.24 6.48
C MET A 192 -19.10 -13.19 5.25
N ASP A 193 -19.56 -12.62 4.14
CA ASP A 193 -18.76 -12.46 2.92
C ASP A 193 -17.55 -11.55 3.12
N GLN A 194 -17.70 -10.46 3.90
CA GLN A 194 -16.57 -9.58 4.22
C GLN A 194 -15.54 -10.30 5.09
N ILE A 195 -15.99 -11.06 6.08
CA ILE A 195 -15.13 -11.86 6.95
C ILE A 195 -14.35 -12.89 6.12
N LEU A 196 -15.04 -13.63 5.24
CA LEU A 196 -14.42 -14.61 4.35
C LEU A 196 -13.46 -13.96 3.34
N GLY A 197 -13.77 -12.75 2.85
CA GLY A 197 -12.88 -11.99 1.98
C GLY A 197 -11.60 -11.54 2.68
N LYS A 198 -11.70 -11.06 3.93
CA LYS A 198 -10.54 -10.69 4.76
C LYS A 198 -9.70 -11.92 5.11
N ALA A 199 -10.32 -13.04 5.44
CA ALA A 199 -9.62 -14.30 5.69
C ALA A 199 -8.87 -14.79 4.44
N GLU A 200 -9.50 -14.73 3.27
CA GLU A 200 -8.86 -15.10 2.00
C GLU A 200 -7.64 -14.23 1.69
N ARG A 201 -7.74 -12.92 1.92
CA ARG A 201 -6.60 -12.00 1.76
C ARG A 201 -5.43 -12.40 2.67
N LYS A 202 -5.69 -12.65 3.96
CA LYS A 202 -4.66 -13.10 4.92
C LYS A 202 -4.01 -14.43 4.50
N ALA A 203 -4.79 -15.38 3.99
CA ALA A 203 -4.28 -16.65 3.46
C ALA A 203 -3.40 -16.47 2.22
N LYS A 204 -3.77 -15.59 1.29
CA LYS A 204 -2.95 -15.29 0.11
C LYS A 204 -1.67 -14.55 0.47
N LYS A 205 -1.73 -13.62 1.44
CA LYS A 205 -0.55 -12.96 2.01
C LYS A 205 0.42 -14.01 2.56
N ALA A 206 -0.05 -14.86 3.48
CA ALA A 206 0.78 -15.89 4.10
C ALA A 206 1.42 -16.84 3.06
N LEU A 207 0.66 -17.22 2.02
CA LEU A 207 1.20 -18.03 0.92
C LEU A 207 2.29 -17.29 0.14
N PHE A 208 2.07 -16.01 -0.17
CA PHE A 208 3.05 -15.20 -0.91
C PHE A 208 4.33 -15.01 -0.10
N GLU A 209 4.22 -14.66 1.17
CA GLU A 209 5.35 -14.51 2.10
C GLU A 209 6.12 -15.83 2.27
N TYR A 210 5.41 -16.94 2.44
CA TYR A 210 6.02 -18.26 2.54
C TYR A 210 6.86 -18.62 1.31
N ILE A 211 6.37 -18.30 0.11
CA ILE A 211 7.06 -18.66 -1.14
C ILE A 211 8.21 -17.71 -1.47
N THR A 212 8.03 -16.42 -1.20
CA THR A 212 9.02 -15.39 -1.53
C THR A 212 10.07 -15.17 -0.44
N GLY A 213 9.80 -15.61 0.78
CA GLY A 213 10.63 -15.32 1.96
C GLY A 213 10.55 -13.86 2.43
N CYS A 214 9.64 -13.06 1.87
CA CYS A 214 9.37 -11.69 2.32
C CYS A 214 8.44 -11.68 3.55
N ASP A 215 8.56 -10.67 4.40
CA ASP A 215 7.59 -10.38 5.47
C ASP A 215 7.06 -8.95 5.28
N PHE A 216 5.77 -8.82 4.98
CA PHE A 216 5.11 -7.53 4.76
C PHE A 216 4.48 -6.98 6.04
N GLY A 217 4.61 -7.66 7.18
CA GLY A 217 4.07 -7.26 8.46
C GLY A 217 2.54 -7.24 8.50
N ASP A 218 1.95 -7.42 9.69
CA ASP A 218 0.50 -7.29 9.86
C ASP A 218 0.11 -5.81 9.96
N ALA A 219 0.16 -5.11 8.83
CA ALA A 219 -0.55 -3.84 8.71
C ALA A 219 -2.05 -4.14 8.84
N ASP A 220 -2.63 -3.79 9.98
CA ASP A 220 -4.08 -3.86 10.16
C ASP A 220 -4.70 -2.58 9.56
N GLU A 221 -5.97 -2.62 9.16
CA GLU A 221 -6.66 -1.47 8.54
C GLU A 221 -6.74 -0.23 9.47
N GLN A 222 -6.32 -0.37 10.73
CA GLN A 222 -6.24 0.68 11.76
C GLN A 222 -4.80 1.04 12.16
N SER A 223 -3.79 0.39 11.59
CA SER A 223 -2.37 0.67 11.83
C SER A 223 -1.93 1.88 10.98
N GLY A 224 -2.58 3.02 11.17
CA GLY A 224 -2.18 4.28 10.56
C GLY A 224 -0.92 4.85 11.19
N MET A 225 -0.21 5.72 10.45
CA MET A 225 0.74 6.64 11.07
C MET A 225 0.07 7.39 12.24
N PRO A 226 0.79 7.68 13.33
CA PRO A 226 0.25 8.51 14.40
C PRO A 226 -0.28 9.82 13.82
N ASP A 227 -1.50 10.20 14.21
CA ASP A 227 -2.13 11.45 13.80
C ASP A 227 -1.12 12.61 13.93
N ILE A 228 -0.76 13.21 12.80
CA ILE A 228 0.26 14.28 12.73
C ILE A 228 -0.18 15.51 13.57
N ASP A 229 -1.48 15.65 13.85
CA ASP A 229 -2.02 16.71 14.71
C ASP A 229 -1.58 16.60 16.18
N ASP A 230 -1.15 15.42 16.66
CA ASP A 230 -0.70 15.25 18.05
C ASP A 230 0.82 15.48 18.25
N GLN A 231 1.58 15.68 17.17
CA GLN A 231 3.01 15.99 17.29
C GLN A 231 3.25 17.38 17.89
N THR A 232 2.38 18.35 17.60
CA THR A 232 2.43 19.70 18.19
C THR A 232 2.19 19.66 19.70
N SER A 233 1.27 18.81 20.17
CA SER A 233 0.95 18.66 21.60
C SER A 233 2.08 17.95 22.35
N THR A 234 2.70 16.96 21.72
CA THR A 234 3.77 16.16 22.31
C THR A 234 5.07 16.95 22.40
N GLN A 235 5.43 17.70 21.36
CA GLN A 235 6.62 18.59 21.40
C GLN A 235 6.46 19.69 22.45
N GLN A 236 5.28 20.31 22.57
CA GLN A 236 5.03 21.31 23.62
C GLN A 236 5.10 20.73 25.04
N LYS A 237 4.58 19.50 25.24
CA LYS A 237 4.68 18.80 26.53
C LYS A 237 6.12 18.40 26.87
N VAL A 238 6.91 18.01 25.87
CA VAL A 238 8.34 17.70 26.05
C VAL A 238 9.14 18.96 26.35
N GLN A 239 8.90 20.07 25.63
CA GLN A 239 9.53 21.36 25.90
C GLN A 239 9.22 21.85 27.33
N ALA A 240 7.95 21.81 27.73
CA ALA A 240 7.51 22.23 29.06
C ALA A 240 8.10 21.34 30.19
N LYS A 241 8.36 20.06 29.91
CA LYS A 241 8.99 19.14 30.86
C LYS A 241 10.50 19.38 30.96
N ILE A 242 11.17 19.67 29.84
CA ILE A 242 12.59 20.06 29.81
C ILE A 242 12.80 21.39 30.54
N GLU A 243 11.91 22.36 30.38
CA GLU A 243 11.97 23.65 31.09
C GLU A 243 11.75 23.48 32.60
N LYS A 244 10.83 22.59 33.00
CA LYS A 244 10.64 22.26 34.43
C LYS A 244 11.85 21.58 35.05
N ILE A 245 12.51 20.67 34.33
CA ILE A 245 13.73 19.98 34.79
C ILE A 245 14.90 20.98 34.90
N ARG A 246 15.04 21.89 33.93
CA ARG A 246 16.05 22.95 33.95
C ARG A 246 15.85 23.92 35.11
N ASN A 247 14.61 24.20 35.49
CA ASN A 247 14.28 25.08 36.63
C ASN A 247 14.31 24.37 37.99
N SER A 248 14.43 23.03 38.05
CA SER A 248 14.46 22.28 39.32
C SER A 248 15.85 21.90 39.82
N GLY A 249 16.94 22.31 39.15
CA GLY A 249 18.29 22.37 39.72
C GLY A 249 18.80 21.12 40.44
N LYS A 250 18.56 19.91 39.90
CA LYS A 250 19.18 18.68 40.43
C LYS A 250 20.03 18.03 39.33
N GLU A 251 21.35 18.09 39.51
CA GLU A 251 22.31 17.32 38.71
C GLU A 251 22.06 15.81 38.90
N PRO A 252 22.15 14.99 37.84
CA PRO A 252 22.09 13.54 37.98
C PRO A 252 23.43 13.01 38.54
N ASP A 253 23.34 12.34 39.69
CA ASP A 253 24.42 11.58 40.33
C ASP A 253 25.11 10.65 39.31
N ARG A 254 26.42 10.79 39.17
CA ARG A 254 27.29 9.77 38.58
C ARG A 254 27.59 8.73 39.66
N LEU A 255 27.13 7.50 39.45
CA LEU A 255 27.64 6.34 40.18
C LEU A 255 28.31 5.37 39.20
N LEU A 256 29.52 5.01 39.60
CA LEU A 256 30.43 3.99 39.07
C LEU A 256 29.78 2.60 39.00
#